data_AF-A0A139DNG4-F1
#
_entry.id   AF-A0A139DNG4-F1
#
_cell.length_a   1.000
_cell.length_b   1.000
_cell.length_c   1.000
_cell.angle_alpha   90.00
_cell.angle_beta   90.00
_cell.angle_gamma   90.00
#
_symmetry.space_group_name_H-M   'P 1'
#
loop_
_entity.id
_entity.type
_entity.pdbx_description
1 polymer ?
#
loop_
_entity_poly.entity_id
_entity_poly.type
_entity_poly.pdbx_seq_one_letter_code
_entity_poly.pdbx_strand_id
1 'polypeptide(L)'
;MRFTLTPGRWYAMELISPEFGPAVRRCSPVRVDGFRPAGDGSGSFELSFFHAAYPEGVQSKLYNIYTLERQEHYLLGREAGQKRLVLFLELTDEWLEKNFDRQALKNFQRMRTEE
;
A
#
# COMPACT_ATOMS: atom_id res chain seq x y z
N MET A 1 -7.17 -18.96 -2.75
CA MET A 1 -8.02 -17.99 -2.00
C MET A 1 -7.77 -16.60 -2.58
N ARG A 2 -8.69 -15.61 -2.56
CA ARG A 2 -8.41 -14.28 -3.17
C ARG A 2 -7.73 -13.34 -2.17
N PHE A 3 -6.75 -12.55 -2.63
CA PHE A 3 -6.02 -11.59 -1.82
C PHE A 3 -6.97 -10.60 -1.12
N THR A 4 -6.75 -10.37 0.17
CA THR A 4 -7.63 -9.54 0.99
C THR A 4 -6.81 -8.65 1.92
N LEU A 5 -7.12 -7.35 1.87
CA LEU A 5 -6.60 -6.35 2.81
C LEU A 5 -7.37 -6.45 4.12
N THR A 6 -6.64 -6.61 5.22
CA THR A 6 -7.20 -6.80 6.56
C THR A 6 -6.70 -5.69 7.48
N PRO A 7 -7.59 -4.98 8.20
CA PRO A 7 -7.18 -4.02 9.22
C PRO A 7 -6.17 -4.60 10.22
N GLY A 8 -5.20 -3.78 10.64
CA GLY A 8 -4.10 -4.15 11.53
C GLY A 8 -2.95 -4.92 10.85
N ARG A 9 -3.07 -5.30 9.57
CA ARG A 9 -2.00 -6.02 8.85
C ARG A 9 -1.14 -5.10 8.00
N TRP A 10 0.13 -5.48 7.91
CA TRP A 10 1.12 -4.85 7.04
C TRP A 10 1.16 -5.50 5.66
N TYR A 11 1.31 -4.67 4.63
CA TYR A 11 1.37 -5.06 3.23
C TYR A 11 2.46 -4.27 2.51
N ALA A 12 2.98 -4.84 1.43
CA ALA A 12 3.79 -4.09 0.47
C ALA A 12 2.85 -3.34 -0.47
N MET A 13 3.12 -2.04 -0.66
CA MET A 13 2.40 -1.20 -1.62
C MET A 13 3.38 -0.64 -2.65
N GLU A 14 3.02 -0.74 -3.92
CA GLU A 14 3.70 -0.06 -5.02
C GLU A 14 2.73 0.91 -5.70
N LEU A 15 3.11 2.18 -5.79
CA LEU A 15 2.40 3.21 -6.55
C LEU A 15 3.13 3.43 -7.86
N ILE A 16 2.39 3.42 -8.97
CA ILE A 16 2.92 3.61 -10.32
C ILE A 16 2.22 4.82 -10.94
N SER A 17 3.01 5.83 -11.32
CA SER A 17 2.51 7.10 -11.83
C SER A 17 3.62 7.89 -12.55
N PRO A 18 3.30 8.62 -13.64
CA PRO A 18 4.26 9.49 -14.31
C PRO A 18 4.76 10.63 -13.40
N GLU A 19 4.03 11.01 -12.35
CA GLU A 19 4.46 12.07 -11.44
C GLU A 19 5.73 11.72 -10.65
N PHE A 20 6.10 10.44 -10.60
CA PHE A 20 7.34 9.98 -9.95
C PHE A 20 8.57 10.11 -10.86
N GLY A 21 8.42 10.70 -12.05
CA GLY A 21 9.50 10.94 -12.98
C GLY A 21 10.11 9.63 -13.51
N PRO A 22 11.43 9.59 -13.78
CA PRO A 22 12.11 8.41 -14.34
C PRO A 22 12.00 7.14 -13.48
N ALA A 23 11.77 7.27 -12.17
CA ALA A 23 11.57 6.13 -11.29
C ALA A 23 10.25 5.41 -11.58
N VAL A 24 9.21 6.16 -12.03
CA VAL A 24 7.84 5.71 -12.37
C VAL A 24 7.07 5.04 -11.23
N ARG A 25 7.78 4.54 -10.20
CA ARG A 25 7.28 3.73 -9.11
C ARG A 25 7.79 4.24 -7.77
N ARG A 26 6.93 4.21 -6.75
CA ARG A 26 7.30 4.34 -5.34
C ARG A 26 6.82 3.14 -4.55
N CYS A 27 7.67 2.62 -3.68
CA CYS A 27 7.39 1.48 -2.82
C CYS A 27 7.19 1.96 -1.37
N SER A 28 6.27 1.34 -0.64
CA SER A 28 6.15 1.51 0.81
C SER A 28 5.56 0.29 1.48
N PRO A 29 6.06 -0.11 2.67
CA PRO A 29 5.27 -0.87 3.61
C PRO A 29 4.09 -0.01 4.07
N VAL A 30 2.91 -0.59 4.12
CA VAL A 30 1.70 0.06 4.62
C VAL A 30 0.97 -0.81 5.61
N ARG A 31 0.47 -0.23 6.69
CA ARG A 31 -0.45 -0.92 7.60
C ARG A 31 -1.86 -0.50 7.26
N VAL A 32 -2.74 -1.46 7.00
CA VAL A 32 -4.15 -1.14 6.77
C VAL A 32 -4.78 -0.79 8.11
N ASP A 33 -5.32 0.41 8.22
CA ASP A 33 -6.03 0.87 9.42
C ASP A 33 -7.53 0.62 9.29
N GLY A 34 -8.07 0.71 8.06
CA GLY A 34 -9.48 0.48 7.78
C GLY A 34 -9.74 0.18 6.31
N PHE A 35 -10.75 -0.65 6.08
CA PHE A 35 -11.19 -1.06 4.74
C PHE A 35 -12.71 -0.98 4.68
N ARG A 36 -13.25 -0.20 3.74
CA ARG A 36 -14.70 -0.04 3.57
C ARG A 36 -15.09 -0.20 2.10
N PRO A 37 -15.78 -1.28 1.69
CA PRO A 37 -16.30 -1.39 0.34
C PRO A 37 -17.40 -0.33 0.11
N ALA A 38 -17.50 0.20 -1.11
CA ALA A 38 -18.50 1.22 -1.46
C ALA A 38 -19.95 0.68 -1.41
N GLY A 39 -20.14 -0.63 -1.55
CA GLY A 39 -21.46 -1.28 -1.46
C GLY A 39 -22.34 -1.11 -2.70
N ASP A 40 -21.83 -0.47 -3.75
CA ASP A 40 -22.54 -0.13 -4.99
C ASP A 40 -22.28 -1.11 -6.15
N GLY A 41 -21.53 -2.18 -5.90
CA GLY A 41 -21.14 -3.17 -6.92
C GLY A 41 -20.06 -2.69 -7.90
N SER A 42 -19.53 -1.46 -7.73
CA SER A 42 -18.49 -0.91 -8.61
C SER A 42 -17.12 -1.57 -8.46
N GLY A 43 -16.92 -2.40 -7.43
CA GLY A 43 -15.60 -2.92 -7.08
C GLY A 43 -14.68 -1.87 -6.43
N SER A 44 -15.22 -0.71 -6.06
CA SER A 44 -14.50 0.35 -5.36
C SER A 44 -14.53 0.14 -3.84
N PHE A 45 -13.47 0.59 -3.17
CA PHE A 45 -13.37 0.62 -1.72
C PHE A 45 -12.56 1.81 -1.24
N GLU A 46 -12.88 2.27 -0.05
CA GLU A 46 -12.09 3.23 0.70
C GLU A 46 -11.08 2.46 1.57
N LEU A 47 -9.83 2.91 1.54
CA LEU A 47 -8.72 2.33 2.29
C LEU A 47 -8.06 3.42 3.11
N SER A 48 -8.09 3.28 4.43
CA SER A 48 -7.26 4.06 5.34
C SER A 48 -6.04 3.23 5.75
N PHE A 49 -4.87 3.84 5.72
CA PHE A 49 -3.63 3.13 6.01
C PHE A 49 -2.53 4.06 6.50
N PHE A 50 -1.60 3.48 7.26
CA PHE A 50 -0.36 4.10 7.67
C PHE A 50 0.75 3.80 6.64
N HIS A 51 1.49 4.83 6.23
CA HIS A 51 2.49 4.79 5.17
C HIS A 51 3.90 4.95 5.75
N ALA A 52 4.60 3.83 5.99
CA ALA A 52 5.86 3.82 6.74
C ALA A 52 7.02 4.54 6.03
N ALA A 53 7.06 4.54 4.69
CA ALA A 53 8.17 5.13 3.92
C ALA A 53 7.95 6.60 3.51
N TYR A 54 6.95 7.31 4.07
CA TYR A 54 6.65 8.68 3.65
C TYR A 54 7.41 9.73 4.50
N PRO A 55 8.32 10.53 3.91
CA PRO A 55 9.16 11.45 4.68
C PRO A 55 8.45 12.74 5.14
N GLU A 56 7.29 13.10 4.57
CA GLU A 56 6.65 14.41 4.80
C GLU A 56 5.60 14.44 5.93
N GLY A 57 5.77 13.63 6.98
CA GLY A 57 5.00 13.77 8.24
C GLY A 57 3.52 13.36 8.21
N VAL A 58 2.89 13.20 7.03
CA VAL A 58 1.53 12.65 6.90
C VAL A 58 1.59 11.16 6.56
N GLN A 59 1.64 10.33 7.60
CA GLN A 59 1.71 8.87 7.48
C GLN A 59 0.32 8.23 7.32
N SER A 60 -0.74 8.83 7.87
CA SER A 60 -2.11 8.37 7.64
C SER A 60 -2.63 8.87 6.30
N LYS A 61 -3.03 7.94 5.43
CA LYS A 61 -3.60 8.21 4.11
C LYS A 61 -4.99 7.59 3.98
N LEU A 62 -5.81 8.19 3.11
CA LEU A 62 -7.12 7.70 2.72
C LEU A 62 -7.19 7.65 1.20
N TYR A 63 -7.32 6.45 0.62
CA TYR A 63 -7.46 6.25 -0.83
C TYR A 63 -8.81 5.64 -1.17
N ASN A 64 -9.44 6.17 -2.21
CA ASN A 64 -10.55 5.52 -2.91
C ASN A 64 -9.99 4.72 -4.08
N ILE A 65 -10.12 3.40 -4.04
CA ILE A 65 -9.47 2.49 -4.97
C ILE A 65 -10.52 1.71 -5.73
N TYR A 66 -10.46 1.79 -7.05
CA TYR A 66 -11.19 0.91 -7.96
C TYR A 66 -10.36 -0.36 -8.19
N THR A 67 -10.91 -1.53 -7.88
CA THR A 67 -10.24 -2.81 -8.15
C THR A 67 -10.16 -3.07 -9.65
N LEU A 68 -8.95 -3.20 -10.20
CA LEU A 68 -8.73 -3.62 -11.58
C LEU A 68 -8.59 -5.14 -11.68
N GLU A 69 -7.82 -5.72 -10.78
CA GLU A 69 -7.57 -7.15 -10.74
C GLU A 69 -7.32 -7.61 -9.31
N ARG A 70 -7.80 -8.79 -8.95
CA ARG A 70 -7.57 -9.42 -7.65
C ARG A 70 -7.29 -10.89 -7.84
N GLN A 71 -6.06 -11.28 -7.58
CA GLN A 71 -5.60 -12.67 -7.66
C GLN A 71 -5.32 -13.21 -6.26
N GLU A 72 -4.69 -14.37 -6.18
CA GLU A 72 -4.33 -14.99 -4.90
C GLU A 72 -3.26 -14.21 -4.15
N HIS A 73 -2.25 -13.69 -4.86
CA HIS A 73 -1.08 -13.08 -4.25
C HIS A 73 -1.06 -11.55 -4.31
N TYR A 74 -2.00 -10.94 -5.03
CA TYR A 74 -2.00 -9.49 -5.21
C TYR A 74 -3.39 -8.90 -5.43
N LEU A 75 -3.46 -7.60 -5.16
CA LEU A 75 -4.56 -6.72 -5.53
C LEU A 75 -4.00 -5.55 -6.34
N LEU A 76 -4.43 -5.43 -7.59
CA LEU A 76 -4.15 -4.28 -8.44
C LEU A 76 -5.39 -3.39 -8.50
N GLY A 77 -5.20 -2.12 -8.22
CA GLY A 77 -6.24 -1.11 -8.26
C GLY A 77 -5.78 0.16 -8.94
N ARG A 78 -6.75 1.07 -9.08
CA ARG A 78 -6.53 2.43 -9.52
C ARG A 78 -7.10 3.37 -8.48
N GLU A 79 -6.24 4.24 -7.97
CA GLU A 79 -6.63 5.28 -7.02
C GLU A 79 -7.38 6.40 -7.76
N ALA A 80 -8.55 6.78 -7.26
CA ALA A 80 -9.53 7.57 -8.00
C ALA A 80 -9.15 9.05 -8.16
N GLY A 81 -8.43 9.63 -7.19
CA GLY A 81 -8.08 11.06 -7.17
C GLY A 81 -6.95 11.39 -8.13
N GLN A 82 -5.84 10.68 -8.05
CA GLN A 82 -4.61 10.95 -8.81
C GLN A 82 -4.41 9.96 -9.96
N LYS A 83 -5.35 9.03 -10.18
CA LYS A 83 -5.33 8.02 -11.27
C LYS A 83 -4.08 7.15 -11.25
N ARG A 84 -3.46 6.99 -10.08
CA ARG A 84 -2.29 6.13 -9.87
C ARG A 84 -2.72 4.67 -9.95
N LEU A 85 -1.87 3.83 -10.53
CA LEU A 85 -2.00 2.40 -10.29
C LEU A 85 -1.41 2.09 -8.92
N VAL A 86 -2.10 1.22 -8.17
CA VAL A 86 -1.71 0.79 -6.84
C VAL A 86 -1.72 -0.73 -6.80
N LEU A 87 -0.58 -1.31 -6.44
CA LEU A 87 -0.40 -2.74 -6.27
C LEU A 87 -0.18 -3.03 -4.80
N PHE A 88 -0.98 -3.95 -4.24
CA PHE A 88 -0.77 -4.52 -2.92
C PHE A 88 -0.33 -5.97 -3.02
N LEU A 89 0.66 -6.31 -2.20
CA LEU A 89 1.27 -7.64 -2.06
C LEU A 89 1.39 -7.98 -0.58
N GLU A 90 1.61 -9.26 -0.28
CA GLU A 90 2.09 -9.64 1.04
C GLU A 90 3.44 -8.98 1.31
N LEU A 91 3.61 -8.46 2.53
CA LEU A 91 4.89 -7.89 2.92
C LEU A 91 5.84 -9.00 3.33
N THR A 92 6.98 -9.12 2.64
CA THR A 92 8.04 -10.08 2.95
C THR A 92 9.35 -9.36 3.25
N ASP A 93 10.24 -10.03 3.99
CA ASP A 93 11.59 -9.51 4.26
C ASP A 93 12.40 -9.35 2.96
N GLU A 94 12.24 -10.26 2.00
CA GLU A 94 12.86 -10.14 0.67
C GLU A 94 12.41 -8.87 -0.07
N TRP A 95 11.11 -8.55 -0.03
CA TRP A 95 10.61 -7.33 -0.66
C TRP A 95 11.15 -6.07 0.03
N LEU A 96 11.27 -6.10 1.36
CA LEU A 96 11.84 -5.02 2.15
C LEU A 96 13.31 -4.77 1.80
N GLU A 97 14.14 -5.81 1.84
CA GLU A 97 15.57 -5.75 1.52
C GLU A 97 15.84 -5.29 0.08
N LYS A 98 14.96 -5.67 -0.85
CA LYS A 98 15.05 -5.25 -2.25
C LYS A 98 14.76 -3.76 -2.47
N ASN A 99 13.87 -3.17 -1.66
CA ASN A 99 13.33 -1.83 -1.91
C ASN A 99 13.83 -0.75 -0.95
N PHE A 100 14.45 -1.11 0.18
CA PHE A 100 14.85 -0.17 1.22
C PHE A 100 16.29 -0.41 1.70
N ASP A 101 16.98 0.68 2.05
CA ASP A 101 18.30 0.59 2.66
C ASP A 101 18.22 0.12 4.13
N ARG A 102 19.39 -0.23 4.69
CA ARG A 102 19.49 -0.72 6.08
C ARG A 102 18.94 0.25 7.13
N GLN A 103 19.00 1.56 6.89
CA GLN A 103 18.52 2.54 7.86
C GLN A 103 17.00 2.61 7.86
N ALA A 104 16.38 2.63 6.67
CA ALA A 104 14.94 2.55 6.49
C ALA A 104 14.37 1.26 7.07
N LEU A 105 15.05 0.12 6.89
CA LEU A 105 14.65 -1.16 7.47
C LEU A 105 14.66 -1.14 9.00
N LYS A 106 15.70 -0.59 9.63
CA LYS A 106 15.76 -0.45 11.10
C LYS A 106 14.62 0.41 11.63
N ASN A 107 14.32 1.53 10.96
CA ASN A 107 13.23 2.41 11.34
C ASN A 107 11.88 1.68 11.24
N PHE A 108 11.66 0.95 10.15
CA PHE A 108 10.46 0.15 9.95
C PHE A 108 10.28 -0.96 10.98
N GLN A 109 11.36 -1.68 11.32
CA GLN A 109 11.34 -2.70 12.36
C GLN A 109 10.91 -2.12 13.71
N ARG A 110 11.41 -0.93 14.06
CA ARG A 110 11.01 -0.23 15.29
C ARG A 110 9.52 0.10 15.30
N MET A 111 8.99 0.63 14.19
CA MET A 111 7.57 0.93 14.04
C MET A 111 6.69 -0.31 14.21
N ARG A 112 7.10 -1.47 13.67
CA ARG A 112 6.35 -2.74 13.82
C ARG A 112 6.27 -3.27 15.25
N THR A 113 7.17 -2.85 16.14
CA THR A 113 7.24 -3.34 17.53
C THR A 113 6.65 -2.37 18.56
N GLU A 114 6.42 -1.11 18.18
CA GLU A 114 5.87 -0.05 19.05
C GLU A 114 4.33 0.01 19.01
N GLU A 115 3.68 -0.85 18.22
CA GLU A 115 2.22 -0.94 18.00
C GLU A 115 1.64 -2.28 18.46
#